data_AF-A0A970LYA9-F1
#
_entry.id   AF-A0A970LYA9-F1
#
_cell.length_a   1.000
_cell.length_b   1.000
_cell.length_c   1.000
_cell.angle_alpha   90.00
_cell.angle_beta   90.00
_cell.angle_gamma   90.00
#
_symmetry.space_group_name_H-M   'P 1'
#
loop_
_entity.id
_entity.type
_entity.pdbx_description
1 polymer ?
#
loop_
_entity_poly.entity_id
_entity_poly.type
_entity_poly.pdbx_seq_one_letter_code
_entity_poly.pdbx_strand_id
1 'polypeptide(L)'
;DPFYMLILMHHLGSKYIVWDKAASIQFLAPGRSTVYADIRLSPEEINEVKQLTENYAPITRQYSLNILDESGVRIAEVHKTVYIRRKKPKAVAA
;
A
#
# COMPACT_ATOMS: atom_id res chain seq x y z
N ASP A 1 -3.77 8.65 -2.93
CA ASP A 1 -4.70 7.93 -2.04
C ASP A 1 -3.93 7.20 -0.94
N PRO A 2 -4.53 6.91 0.23
CA PRO A 2 -3.88 6.15 1.32
C PRO A 2 -4.31 4.68 1.43
N PHE A 3 -4.96 4.08 0.41
CA PHE A 3 -5.68 2.82 0.60
C PHE A 3 -4.77 1.62 0.83
N TYR A 4 -3.66 1.48 0.10
CA TYR A 4 -2.69 0.40 0.35
C TYR A 4 -2.16 0.44 1.79
N MET A 5 -1.80 1.61 2.29
CA MET A 5 -1.38 1.82 3.68
C MET A 5 -2.48 1.39 4.66
N LEU A 6 -3.73 1.82 4.44
CA LEU A 6 -4.85 1.49 5.34
C LEU A 6 -5.18 -0.01 5.37
N ILE A 7 -5.20 -0.68 4.22
CA ILE A 7 -5.44 -2.13 4.13
C ILE A 7 -4.31 -2.88 4.86
N LEU A 8 -3.05 -2.50 4.63
CA LEU A 8 -1.90 -3.07 5.34
C LEU A 8 -1.99 -2.85 6.85
N MET A 9 -2.31 -1.63 7.30
CA MET A 9 -2.48 -1.33 8.73
C MET A 9 -3.54 -2.21 9.38
N HIS A 10 -4.67 -2.41 8.69
CA HIS A 10 -5.75 -3.27 9.17
C HIS A 10 -5.31 -4.73 9.33
N HIS A 11 -4.69 -5.32 8.29
CA HIS A 11 -4.31 -6.74 8.30
C HIS A 11 -3.04 -7.08 9.09
N LEU A 12 -2.12 -6.13 9.23
CA LEU A 12 -0.89 -6.31 10.01
C LEU A 12 -1.09 -5.97 11.49
N GLY A 13 -2.01 -5.05 11.80
CA GLY A 13 -2.39 -4.65 13.14
C GLY A 13 -1.36 -3.76 13.86
N SER A 14 -1.62 -3.50 15.13
CA SER A 14 -0.89 -2.51 15.95
C SER A 14 0.59 -2.80 16.17
N LYS A 15 1.04 -4.03 15.88
CA LYS A 15 2.45 -4.46 15.95
C LYS A 15 3.30 -3.86 14.82
N TYR A 16 2.69 -3.22 13.83
CA TYR A 16 3.38 -2.66 12.68
C TYR A 16 3.31 -1.14 12.66
N ILE A 17 4.31 -0.53 12.03
CA ILE A 17 4.33 0.86 11.57
C ILE A 17 4.22 0.77 10.05
N VAL A 18 3.20 1.41 9.49
CA VAL A 18 2.94 1.45 8.04
C VAL A 18 2.68 2.89 7.68
N TRP A 19 3.34 3.39 6.64
CA TRP A 19 3.05 4.74 6.11
C TRP A 19 3.46 4.85 4.65
N ASP A 20 2.78 5.73 3.93
CA ASP A 20 3.14 6.10 2.57
C ASP A 20 4.43 6.91 2.56
N LYS A 21 5.46 6.41 1.86
CA LYS A 21 6.76 7.05 1.73
C LYS A 21 6.85 7.94 0.50
N ALA A 22 6.25 7.51 -0.61
CA ALA A 22 6.19 8.29 -1.85
C ALA A 22 4.99 7.85 -2.71
N ALA A 23 4.56 8.73 -3.60
CA ALA A 23 3.59 8.42 -4.63
C ALA A 23 3.91 9.22 -5.90
N SER A 24 3.63 8.64 -7.05
CA SER A 24 3.64 9.32 -8.34
C SER A 24 2.38 9.00 -9.12
N ILE A 25 1.90 9.95 -9.90
CA ILE A 25 0.74 9.76 -10.78
C ILE A 25 1.17 10.16 -12.18
N GLN A 26 0.89 9.28 -13.14
CA GLN A 26 0.99 9.59 -14.55
C GLN A 26 -0.42 9.78 -15.11
N PHE A 27 -0.73 11.00 -15.55
CA PHE A 27 -1.99 11.30 -16.25
C PHE A 27 -1.83 10.97 -17.73
N LEU A 28 -2.62 10.02 -18.22
CA LEU A 28 -2.54 9.48 -19.58
C LEU A 28 -3.60 10.08 -20.51
N ALA A 29 -4.77 10.41 -19.96
CA ALA A 29 -5.89 10.99 -20.70
C ALA A 29 -6.69 11.96 -19.79
N PRO A 30 -7.46 12.90 -20.36
CA PRO A 30 -8.32 13.79 -19.57
C PRO A 30 -9.52 13.03 -18.98
N GLY A 31 -9.75 13.17 -17.66
CA GLY A 31 -10.93 12.63 -17.00
C GLY A 31 -12.17 13.48 -17.29
N ARG A 32 -13.05 13.01 -18.18
CA ARG A 32 -14.27 13.72 -18.61
C ARG A 32 -15.56 13.18 -17.97
N SER A 33 -15.46 12.09 -17.25
CA SER A 33 -16.56 11.37 -16.59
C SER A 33 -16.09 10.82 -15.24
N THR A 34 -16.97 10.13 -14.53
CA THR A 34 -16.62 9.43 -13.28
C THR A 34 -15.50 8.43 -13.54
N VAL A 35 -14.54 8.38 -12.63
CA VAL A 35 -13.41 7.46 -12.68
C VAL A 35 -13.37 6.58 -11.45
N TYR A 36 -12.82 5.38 -11.62
CA TYR A 36 -12.75 4.33 -10.61
C TYR A 36 -11.34 3.76 -10.52
N ALA A 37 -10.99 3.30 -9.32
CA ALA A 37 -9.77 2.59 -9.03
C ALA A 37 -10.11 1.32 -8.26
N ASP A 38 -9.61 0.18 -8.73
CA ASP A 38 -9.72 -1.10 -8.02
C ASP A 38 -8.40 -1.38 -7.30
N ILE A 39 -8.47 -1.46 -5.97
CA ILE A 39 -7.30 -1.61 -5.10
C ILE A 39 -7.44 -2.93 -4.36
N ARG A 40 -6.49 -3.83 -4.61
CA ARG A 40 -6.47 -5.17 -4.04
C ARG A 40 -5.09 -5.48 -3.47
N LEU A 41 -5.08 -6.16 -2.33
CA LEU A 41 -3.91 -6.83 -1.77
C LEU A 41 -4.28 -8.29 -1.53
N SER A 42 -3.43 -9.19 -1.99
CA SER A 42 -3.68 -10.62 -1.81
C SER A 42 -3.30 -11.06 -0.40
N PRO A 43 -3.91 -12.13 0.14
CA PRO A 43 -3.47 -12.73 1.40
C PRO A 43 -1.99 -13.11 1.41
N GLU A 44 -1.45 -13.53 0.26
CA GLU A 44 -0.05 -13.91 0.07
C GLU A 44 0.87 -12.72 0.29
N GLU A 45 0.53 -11.53 -0.24
CA GLU A 45 1.30 -10.30 -0.02
C GLU A 45 1.36 -9.93 1.46
N ILE A 46 0.24 -10.09 2.20
CA ILE A 46 0.22 -9.84 3.65
C ILE A 46 1.15 -10.82 4.38
N ASN A 47 1.18 -12.09 3.96
CA ASN A 47 2.05 -13.10 4.55
C ASN A 47 3.52 -12.86 4.24
N GLU A 48 3.84 -12.47 2.99
CA GLU A 48 5.20 -12.11 2.58
C GLU A 48 5.72 -10.92 3.39
N VAL A 49 4.91 -9.87 3.57
CA VAL A 49 5.26 -8.72 4.41
C VAL A 49 5.58 -9.14 5.86
N LYS A 50 4.81 -10.06 6.43
CA LYS A 50 5.06 -10.57 7.79
C LYS A 50 6.38 -11.33 7.88
N GLN A 51 6.70 -12.16 6.88
CA GLN A 51 7.96 -12.91 6.82
C GLN A 51 9.15 -11.97 6.67
N LEU A 52 9.10 -11.04 5.70
CA LEU A 52 10.20 -10.12 5.40
C LEU A 52 10.53 -9.17 6.57
N THR A 53 9.58 -8.92 7.47
CA THR A 53 9.75 -8.02 8.63
C THR A 53 9.96 -8.75 9.94
N GLU A 54 10.13 -10.08 9.92
CA GLU A 54 10.29 -10.90 11.12
C GLU A 54 11.53 -10.50 11.94
N ASN A 55 12.60 -10.10 11.27
CA ASN A 55 13.84 -9.61 11.87
C ASN A 55 13.76 -8.14 12.37
N TYR A 56 12.57 -7.53 12.35
CA TYR A 56 12.32 -6.12 12.73
C TYR A 56 13.01 -5.07 11.85
N ALA A 57 13.64 -5.48 10.74
CA ALA A 57 14.11 -4.56 9.73
C ALA A 57 12.92 -3.96 8.96
N PRO A 58 12.99 -2.68 8.59
CA PRO A 58 11.98 -2.10 7.72
C PRO A 58 12.11 -2.64 6.30
N ILE A 59 10.97 -2.76 5.63
CA ILE A 59 10.89 -3.01 4.20
C ILE A 59 10.15 -1.88 3.50
N THR A 60 10.27 -1.85 2.18
CA THR A 60 9.50 -0.94 1.32
C THR A 60 8.79 -1.79 0.25
N ARG A 61 7.48 -1.60 0.09
CA ARG A 61 6.69 -2.23 -0.97
C ARG A 61 6.28 -1.19 -2.00
N GLN A 62 6.23 -1.62 -3.25
CA GLN A 62 5.76 -0.80 -4.35
C GLN A 62 4.45 -1.40 -4.86
N TYR A 63 3.45 -0.54 -5.03
CA TYR A 63 2.16 -0.92 -5.58
C TYR A 63 1.79 0.01 -6.73
N SER A 64 1.05 -0.50 -7.70
CA SER A 64 0.52 0.27 -8.82
C SER A 64 -0.96 -0.01 -8.97
N LEU A 65 -1.71 1.03 -9.32
CA LEU A 65 -3.14 0.91 -9.61
C LEU A 65 -3.50 1.80 -10.81
N ASN A 66 -4.53 1.39 -11.53
CA ASN A 66 -5.07 2.13 -12.65
C ASN A 66 -6.31 2.90 -12.23
N ILE A 67 -6.44 4.12 -12.73
CA ILE A 67 -7.66 4.91 -12.68
C ILE A 67 -8.31 4.78 -14.07
N LEU A 68 -9.49 4.17 -14.10
CA LEU A 68 -10.26 3.91 -15.31
C LEU A 68 -11.54 4.74 -15.33
N ASP A 69 -11.99 5.17 -16.51
CA ASP A 69 -13.35 5.69 -16.66
C ASP A 69 -14.39 4.56 -16.81
N GLU A 70 -15.66 4.93 -16.93
CA GLU A 70 -16.79 4.01 -17.15
C GLU A 70 -16.66 3.16 -18.44
N SER A 71 -15.87 3.59 -19.41
CA SER A 71 -15.61 2.87 -20.66
C SER A 71 -14.37 1.98 -20.58
N GLY A 72 -13.69 1.94 -19.42
CA GLY A 72 -12.46 1.19 -19.21
C GLY A 72 -11.19 1.88 -19.73
N VAL A 73 -11.27 3.14 -20.14
CA VAL A 73 -10.10 3.91 -20.59
C VAL A 73 -9.25 4.28 -19.39
N ARG A 74 -7.94 4.02 -19.48
CA ARG A 74 -6.99 4.40 -18.43
C ARG A 74 -6.73 5.89 -18.46
N ILE A 75 -7.27 6.60 -17.48
CA ILE A 75 -7.11 8.04 -17.29
C ILE A 75 -5.78 8.36 -16.61
N ALA A 76 -5.39 7.54 -15.63
CA ALA A 76 -4.11 7.70 -14.95
C ALA A 76 -3.59 6.36 -14.39
N GLU A 77 -2.29 6.33 -14.12
CA GLU A 77 -1.62 5.26 -13.39
C GLU A 77 -0.97 5.86 -12.15
N VAL A 78 -1.19 5.22 -10.99
CA VAL A 78 -0.62 5.65 -9.71
C VAL A 78 0.37 4.61 -9.24
N HIS A 79 1.56 5.07 -8.86
CA HIS A 79 2.54 4.25 -8.15
C HIS A 79 2.64 4.72 -6.71
N LYS A 80 2.73 3.75 -5.80
CA LYS A 80 2.78 3.94 -4.35
C LYS A 80 4.01 3.24 -3.80
N THR A 81 4.75 3.94 -2.96
CA THR A 81 5.85 3.37 -2.19
C THR A 81 5.45 3.38 -0.72
N VAL A 82 5.24 2.21 -0.13
CA VAL A 82 4.78 2.05 1.26
C VAL A 82 5.92 1.51 2.10
N TYR A 83 6.24 2.21 3.18
CA TYR A 83 7.18 1.74 4.19
C TYR A 83 6.45 0.89 5.22
N ILE A 84 7.06 -0.24 5.60
CA ILE A 84 6.49 -1.18 6.56
C ILE A 84 7.58 -1.61 7.53
N ARG A 85 7.30 -1.57 8.84
CA ARG A 85 8.22 -2.07 9.87
C ARG A 85 7.47 -2.72 11.02
N ARG A 86 7.88 -3.92 11.41
CA ARG A 86 7.42 -4.54 12.65
C ARG A 86 8.08 -3.87 13.85
N LYS A 87 7.28 -3.48 14.86
CA LYS A 87 7.76 -2.87 16.10
C LYS A 87 8.52 -3.92 16.91
N LYS A 88 9.66 -3.52 17.48
CA LYS A 88 10.32 -4.34 18.51
C LYS A 88 9.40 -4.42 19.74
N PRO A 89 9.32 -5.57 20.42
CA PRO A 89 8.62 -5.66 21.69
C PRO A 89 9.17 -4.60 22.64
N LYS A 90 8.30 -3.90 23.39
CA LYS A 90 8.79 -3.10 24.52
C LYS A 90 9.43 -4.08 25.50
N ALA A 91 10.67 -3.82 25.91
CA ALA A 91 11.27 -4.56 27.02
C ALA A 91 10.33 -4.39 28.22
N VAL A 92 9.86 -5.50 28.78
CA VAL A 92 9.12 -5.47 30.04
C VAL A 92 10.16 -5.09 31.09
N ALA A 93 10.01 -3.92 31.72
CA ALA A 93 10.82 -3.56 32.86
C ALA A 93 10.57 -4.59 33.97
N ALA A 94 11.64 -5.22 34.45
CA ALA A 94 11.62 -6.15 35.57
C ALA A 94 11.32 -5.42 36.88
#